data_AF-A0A7Z0H9J1-F1
#
_entry.id   AF-A0A7Z0H9J1-F1
#
_cell.length_a   1.000
_cell.length_b   1.000
_cell.length_c   1.000
_cell.angle_alpha   90.00
_cell.angle_beta   90.00
_cell.angle_gamma   90.00
#
_symmetry.space_group_name_H-M   'P 1'
#
loop_
_entity.id
_entity.type
_entity.pdbx_description
1 polymer ?
#
loop_
_entity_poly.entity_id
_entity_poly.type
_entity_poly.pdbx_seq_one_letter_code
_entity_poly.pdbx_strand_id
1 'polypeptide(L)'
;MVSEGEVESEGKVCQQDQLFRFHDSDVANNKSIKLAAKKGTRIMFIGGEPLNNQVLLWWNFVADNKAEIEQSIVDWNNGHERFDNVDSDMKRLPAPELPKGFKG
;
A
#
# COMPACT_ATOMS: atom_id res chain seq x y z
N MET A 1 -1.82 4.01 -11.54
CA MET A 1 -2.54 2.74 -11.77
C MET A 1 -3.57 2.99 -12.86
N VAL A 2 -3.72 2.05 -13.80
CA VAL A 2 -4.75 2.11 -14.84
C VAL A 2 -5.92 1.24 -14.40
N SER A 3 -7.07 1.84 -14.11
CA SER A 3 -8.26 1.07 -13.72
C SER A 3 -9.09 0.64 -14.93
N GLU A 4 -8.94 1.32 -16.06
CA GLU A 4 -9.64 1.01 -17.32
C GLU A 4 -8.82 1.55 -18.48
N GLY A 5 -8.74 0.80 -19.58
CA GLY A 5 -8.05 1.20 -20.80
C GLY A 5 -6.53 1.08 -20.70
N GLU A 6 -5.83 2.02 -21.34
CA GLU A 6 -4.38 2.00 -21.54
C GLU A 6 -3.81 3.42 -21.50
N VAL A 7 -2.62 3.56 -20.91
CA VAL A 7 -1.84 4.81 -20.92
C VAL A 7 -0.42 4.53 -21.39
N GLU A 8 0.15 5.46 -22.14
CA GLU A 8 1.55 5.47 -22.56
C GLU A 8 2.29 6.64 -21.90
N SER A 9 3.51 6.40 -21.43
CA SER A 9 4.43 7.42 -20.94
C SER A 9 5.85 7.07 -21.38
N GLU A 10 6.55 8.00 -22.04
CA GLU A 10 7.95 7.81 -22.47
C GLU A 10 8.20 6.51 -23.25
N GLY A 11 7.26 6.14 -24.14
CA GLY A 11 7.31 4.90 -24.93
C GLY A 11 6.99 3.62 -24.14
N LYS A 12 6.67 3.70 -22.84
CA LYS A 12 6.19 2.58 -22.05
C LYS A 12 4.67 2.60 -21.98
N VAL A 13 4.07 1.48 -22.37
CA VAL A 13 2.63 1.26 -22.31
C VAL A 13 2.27 0.54 -21.01
N CYS A 14 1.24 1.04 -20.33
CA CYS A 14 0.67 0.49 -19.11
C CYS A 14 -0.81 0.17 -19.36
N GLN A 15 -1.15 -1.10 -19.18
CA GLN A 15 -2.49 -1.65 -19.40
C GLN A 15 -3.32 -1.63 -18.12
N GLN A 16 -4.61 -1.93 -18.24
CA GLN A 16 -5.51 -2.12 -17.11
C GLN A 16 -4.90 -3.06 -16.05
N ASP A 17 -5.16 -2.73 -14.78
CA ASP A 17 -4.67 -3.42 -13.57
C ASP A 17 -3.15 -3.38 -13.37
N GLN A 18 -2.46 -2.52 -14.11
CA GLN A 18 -1.02 -2.29 -13.94
C GLN A 18 -0.73 -1.00 -13.17
N LEU A 19 0.37 -1.05 -12.40
CA LEU A 19 0.94 0.10 -11.73
C LEU A 19 2.11 0.65 -12.55
N PHE A 20 1.98 1.90 -12.97
CA PHE A 20 3.10 2.67 -13.48
C PHE A 20 3.74 3.44 -12.34
N ARG A 21 5.04 3.24 -12.11
CA ARG A 21 5.81 3.90 -11.05
C ARG A 21 6.71 4.97 -11.67
N PHE A 22 6.72 6.14 -11.05
CA PHE A 22 7.68 7.20 -11.30
C PHE A 22 8.65 7.28 -10.12
N HIS A 23 9.92 7.36 -10.42
CA HIS A 23 10.99 7.58 -9.46
C HIS A 23 11.46 9.04 -9.53
N ASP A 24 12.12 9.54 -8.49
CA ASP A 24 12.65 10.92 -8.46
C ASP A 24 13.55 11.21 -9.66
N SER A 25 14.28 10.21 -10.15
CA SER A 25 15.10 10.30 -11.37
C SER A 25 14.30 10.63 -12.63
N ASP A 26 13.03 10.22 -12.70
CA ASP A 26 12.17 10.40 -13.87
C ASP A 26 11.63 11.85 -13.94
N VAL A 27 11.63 12.55 -12.80
CA VAL A 27 11.18 13.94 -12.66
C VAL A 27 12.29 14.91 -12.26
N ALA A 28 13.51 14.43 -11.97
CA ALA A 28 14.64 15.24 -11.52
C ALA A 28 14.96 16.40 -12.47
N ASN A 29 14.80 16.18 -13.78
CA ASN A 29 15.03 17.19 -14.81
C ASN A 29 13.73 17.78 -15.39
N ASN A 30 12.56 17.30 -14.95
CA ASN A 30 11.26 17.65 -15.52
C ASN A 30 10.21 17.85 -14.42
N LYS A 31 9.66 19.06 -14.31
CA LYS A 31 8.57 19.38 -13.37
C LYS A 31 7.20 18.77 -13.74
N SER A 32 7.15 17.95 -14.78
CA SER A 32 5.91 17.40 -15.33
C SER A 32 6.14 16.04 -15.95
N ILE A 33 5.16 15.15 -15.80
CA ILE A 33 5.08 13.86 -16.47
C ILE A 33 4.06 13.97 -17.61
N LYS A 34 4.40 13.43 -18.79
CA LYS A 34 3.48 13.39 -19.94
C LYS A 34 2.86 12.01 -20.07
N LEU A 35 1.54 11.96 -20.13
CA LEU A 35 0.76 10.75 -20.31
C LEU A 35 -0.08 10.88 -21.60
N ALA A 36 -0.07 9.85 -22.44
CA ALA A 36 -0.98 9.72 -23.57
C ALA A 36 -1.98 8.60 -23.27
N ALA A 37 -3.26 8.87 -23.41
CA ALA A 37 -4.32 7.93 -23.07
C ALA A 37 -5.34 7.82 -24.21
N LYS A 38 -5.86 6.61 -24.43
CA LYS A 38 -6.96 6.38 -25.38
C LYS A 38 -8.28 6.89 -24.79
N LYS A 39 -9.26 7.16 -25.66
CA LYS A 39 -10.62 7.53 -25.23
C LYS A 39 -11.20 6.42 -24.36
N GLY A 40 -11.72 6.78 -23.18
CA GLY A 40 -12.27 5.83 -22.21
C GLY A 40 -11.29 5.33 -21.16
N THR A 41 -9.99 5.69 -21.25
CA THR A 41 -9.01 5.33 -20.21
C THR A 41 -9.32 6.05 -18.89
N ARG A 42 -9.23 5.33 -17.77
CA ARG A 42 -9.30 5.86 -16.40
C ARG A 42 -8.03 5.50 -15.63
N ILE A 43 -7.41 6.51 -15.03
CA ILE A 43 -6.19 6.37 -14.25
C ILE A 43 -6.37 6.94 -12.85
N MET A 44 -5.67 6.33 -11.89
CA MET A 44 -5.47 6.86 -10.54
C MET A 44 -4.00 7.20 -10.36
N PHE A 45 -3.72 8.44 -9.98
CA PHE A 45 -2.39 8.93 -9.66
C PHE A 45 -2.26 9.10 -8.16
N ILE A 46 -1.23 8.49 -7.57
CA ILE A 46 -0.91 8.56 -6.14
C ILE A 46 0.57 8.88 -6.04
N GLY A 47 0.90 9.88 -5.23
CA GLY A 47 2.27 10.29 -4.94
C GLY A 47 2.30 11.14 -3.67
N GLY A 48 3.50 11.36 -3.15
CA GLY A 48 3.73 12.11 -1.93
C GLY A 48 5.21 12.12 -1.58
N GLU A 49 5.55 12.87 -0.54
CA GLU A 49 6.90 12.88 0.01
C GLU A 49 7.26 11.49 0.58
N PRO A 50 8.49 10.98 0.35
CA PRO A 50 8.95 9.75 0.98
C PRO A 50 8.85 9.82 2.51
N LEU A 51 8.46 8.72 3.14
CA LEU A 51 8.49 8.61 4.60
C LEU A 51 9.93 8.51 5.09
N ASN A 52 10.32 9.37 6.03
CA ASN A 52 11.69 9.44 6.56
C ASN A 52 11.99 8.40 7.66
N ASN A 53 10.97 7.67 8.11
CA ASN A 53 11.08 6.71 9.22
C ASN A 53 10.94 5.28 8.71
N GLN A 54 11.47 4.32 9.47
CA GLN A 54 11.23 2.91 9.25
C GLN A 54 9.73 2.62 9.40
N VAL A 55 9.16 1.90 8.42
CA VAL A 55 7.77 1.46 8.46
C VAL A 55 7.77 -0.06 8.33
N LEU A 56 7.19 -0.72 9.32
CA LEU A 56 6.89 -2.13 9.32
C LEU A 56 5.41 -2.32 9.05
N LEU A 57 5.09 -3.04 7.98
CA LEU A 57 3.72 -3.42 7.63
C LEU A 57 3.61 -4.94 7.70
N TRP A 58 2.73 -5.41 8.57
CA TRP A 58 2.38 -6.83 8.67
C TRP A 58 0.88 -6.97 8.85
N TRP A 59 0.24 -7.72 7.95
CA TRP A 59 -1.22 -7.84 7.93
C TRP A 59 -1.87 -6.44 7.92
N ASN A 60 -2.80 -6.17 8.84
CA ASN A 60 -3.49 -4.88 8.99
C ASN A 60 -2.78 -3.95 9.99
N PHE A 61 -1.53 -4.24 10.38
CA PHE A 61 -0.77 -3.45 11.33
C PHE A 61 0.36 -2.69 10.65
N VAL A 62 0.50 -1.41 11.03
CA VAL A 62 1.58 -0.53 10.60
C VAL A 62 2.21 0.06 11.85
N ALA A 63 3.52 -0.13 12.02
CA ALA A 63 4.29 0.36 13.17
C ALA A 63 5.71 0.75 12.73
N ASP A 64 6.48 1.36 13.62
CA ASP A 64 7.90 1.67 13.36
C ASP A 64 8.88 0.62 13.93
N ASN A 65 8.40 -0.28 14.80
CA ASN A 65 9.20 -1.32 15.44
C ASN A 65 8.45 -2.66 15.56
N LYS A 66 9.22 -3.75 15.66
CA LYS A 66 8.67 -5.11 15.67
C LYS A 66 7.81 -5.43 16.90
N ALA A 67 8.19 -4.92 18.07
CA ALA A 67 7.50 -5.21 19.32
C ALA A 67 6.04 -4.71 19.30
N GLU A 68 5.79 -3.56 18.67
CA GLU A 68 4.42 -3.04 18.48
C GLU A 68 3.56 -3.93 17.59
N ILE A 69 4.14 -4.51 16.52
CA ILE A 69 3.42 -5.47 15.68
C ILE A 69 3.09 -6.73 16.48
N GLU A 70 4.03 -7.26 17.26
CA GLU A 70 3.83 -8.44 18.12
C GLU A 70 2.72 -8.19 19.15
N GLN A 71 2.77 -7.05 19.84
CA GLN A 71 1.71 -6.66 20.78
C GLN A 71 0.36 -6.52 20.07
N SER A 72 0.34 -5.97 18.86
CA SER A 72 -0.90 -5.82 18.08
C SER A 72 -1.53 -7.16 17.68
N ILE A 73 -0.71 -8.16 17.35
CA ILE A 73 -1.17 -9.52 17.08
C ILE A 73 -1.82 -10.13 18.33
N VAL A 74 -1.15 -10.01 19.50
CA VAL A 74 -1.66 -10.52 20.78
C VAL A 74 -2.97 -9.83 21.15
N ASP A 75 -3.01 -8.50 21.12
CA ASP A 75 -4.18 -7.70 21.47
C ASP A 75 -5.36 -8.02 20.56
N TRP A 76 -5.13 -8.19 19.26
CA TRP A 76 -6.18 -8.51 18.31
C TRP A 76 -6.77 -9.90 18.54
N ASN A 77 -5.89 -10.90 18.72
CA ASN A 77 -6.30 -12.29 18.91
C ASN A 77 -7.00 -12.51 20.26
N ASN A 78 -6.64 -11.73 21.28
CA ASN A 78 -7.26 -11.80 22.60
C ASN A 78 -8.51 -10.90 22.75
N GLY A 79 -8.89 -10.14 21.72
CA GLY A 79 -10.05 -9.26 21.77
C GLY A 79 -9.87 -8.06 22.72
N HIS A 80 -8.67 -7.49 22.77
CA HIS A 80 -8.36 -6.31 23.58
C HIS A 80 -9.29 -5.14 23.25
N GLU A 81 -9.69 -4.36 24.27
CA GLU A 81 -10.66 -3.25 24.17
C GLU A 81 -10.33 -2.22 23.09
N ARG A 82 -9.05 -1.97 22.83
CA ARG A 82 -8.55 -1.09 21.77
C ARG A 82 -9.06 -1.42 20.36
N PHE A 83 -9.46 -2.67 20.12
CA PHE A 83 -9.99 -3.13 18.83
C PHE A 83 -11.51 -3.27 18.81
N ASP A 84 -12.15 -3.20 19.99
CA ASP A 84 -13.58 -3.33 20.24
C ASP A 84 -14.23 -4.56 19.57
N ASN A 85 -15.53 -4.74 19.75
CA ASN A 85 -16.33 -5.67 18.95
C ASN A 85 -17.16 -4.91 17.94
N VAL A 86 -17.11 -5.37 16.69
CA VAL A 86 -17.96 -4.85 15.63
C VAL A 86 -19.31 -5.55 15.71
N ASP A 87 -20.39 -4.77 15.71
CA ASP A 87 -21.76 -5.29 15.65
C ASP A 87 -22.02 -5.95 14.29
N SER A 88 -21.66 -7.22 14.19
CA SER A 88 -21.79 -8.05 13.00
C SER A 88 -21.82 -9.53 13.38
N ASP A 89 -22.50 -10.34 12.58
CA ASP A 89 -22.52 -11.80 12.74
C ASP A 89 -21.22 -12.48 12.26
N MET A 90 -20.22 -11.70 11.83
CA MET A 90 -18.97 -12.22 11.31
C MET A 90 -18.02 -12.66 12.43
N LYS A 91 -17.31 -13.76 12.19
CA LYS A 91 -16.25 -14.22 13.11
C LYS A 91 -15.01 -13.35 12.95
N ARG A 92 -14.39 -12.97 14.08
CA ARG A 92 -13.08 -12.32 14.09
C ARG A 92 -12.05 -13.20 13.39
N LEU A 93 -11.35 -12.63 12.41
CA LEU A 93 -10.25 -13.31 11.71
C LEU A 93 -9.01 -13.32 12.60
N PRO A 94 -8.32 -14.45 12.83
CA PRO A 94 -7.08 -14.44 13.60
C PRO A 94 -5.95 -13.73 12.83
N ALA A 95 -5.16 -12.91 13.53
CA ALA A 95 -3.94 -12.35 12.98
C ALA A 95 -2.87 -13.44 12.88
N PRO A 96 -2.15 -13.55 11.75
CA PRO A 96 -1.09 -14.52 11.58
C PRO A 96 0.14 -14.18 12.43
N GLU A 97 0.86 -15.21 12.88
CA GLU A 97 2.17 -15.05 13.52
C GLU A 97 3.16 -14.37 12.57
N LEU A 98 4.15 -13.69 13.15
CA LEU A 98 5.23 -13.12 12.35
C LEU A 98 6.03 -14.21 11.63
N PRO A 99 6.40 -14.00 10.35
CA PRO A 99 7.16 -14.97 9.60
C PRO A 99 8.57 -15.10 10.18
N LYS A 100 9.18 -16.27 10.00
CA LYS A 100 10.59 -16.48 10.37
C LYS A 100 11.47 -15.48 9.63
N GLY A 101 12.28 -14.75 10.39
CA GLY A 101 13.18 -13.73 9.83
C GLY A 101 12.51 -12.39 9.52
N PHE A 102 11.30 -12.12 10.06
CA PHE A 102 10.72 -10.78 10.00
C PHE A 102 11.69 -9.75 10.56
N LYS A 103 12.16 -8.85 9.69
CA LYS A 103 13.11 -7.79 10.03
C LYS A 103 12.33 -6.56 10.48
N GLY A 104 12.66 -6.08 11.67
CA GLY A 104 12.07 -4.91 12.30
C GLY A 104 12.83 -4.57 13.56
#